data_AF-A0AAT9ITS9-F1
#
_entry.id   AF-A0AAT9ITS9-F1
#
_cell.length_a   1.000
_cell.length_b   1.000
_cell.length_c   1.000
_cell.angle_alpha   90.00
_cell.angle_beta   90.00
_cell.angle_gamma   90.00
#
_symmetry.space_group_name_H-M   'P 1'
#
loop_
_entity.id
_entity.type
_entity.pdbx_description
1 polymer ?
#
loop_
_entity_poly.entity_id
_entity_poly.type
_entity_poly.pdbx_seq_one_letter_code
_entity_poly.pdbx_strand_id
1 'polypeptide(L)'
;MSRARNMTFMVRTCLVVLTVTIGVLVFGPFSGLEQKVGFTDKEAHALAFYALTVVALLALPKIRKWDVALACLALGGLVEVVQAMVGRDGNIADWLADALGVALVMAPLVMLSLRRSMQGQRPSRRRTDRVGSHADKAAGKV
;
A
#
# COMPACT_ATOMS: atom_id res chain seq x y z
N MET A 1 5.30 7.35 -26.16
CA MET A 1 4.95 6.33 -25.13
C MET A 1 3.76 6.87 -24.33
N SER A 2 2.73 6.06 -24.04
CA SER A 2 1.57 6.55 -23.28
C SER A 2 2.00 6.98 -21.87
N ARG A 3 1.63 8.19 -21.44
CA ARG A 3 2.00 8.77 -20.13
C ARG A 3 1.74 7.81 -18.97
N ALA A 4 0.65 7.03 -19.06
CA ALA A 4 0.29 6.00 -18.09
C ALA A 4 1.33 4.89 -17.93
N ARG A 5 1.91 4.40 -19.04
CA ARG A 5 2.94 3.35 -19.01
C ARG A 5 4.21 3.86 -18.34
N ASN A 6 4.63 5.08 -18.66
CA ASN A 6 5.82 5.69 -18.06
C ASN A 6 5.64 5.93 -16.56
N MET A 7 4.43 6.34 -16.13
CA MET A 7 4.09 6.49 -14.71
C MET A 7 4.20 5.17 -13.95
N THR A 8 3.64 4.07 -14.49
CA THR A 8 3.76 2.75 -13.85
C THR A 8 5.20 2.27 -13.75
N PHE A 9 6.02 2.50 -14.79
CA PHE A 9 7.44 2.20 -14.73
C PHE A 9 8.14 3.02 -13.64
N MET A 10 7.89 4.33 -13.58
CA MET A 10 8.47 5.21 -12.57
C MET A 10 8.14 4.77 -11.14
N VAL A 11 6.88 4.48 -10.84
CA VAL A 11 6.46 4.05 -9.50
C VAL A 11 7.06 2.69 -9.12
N ARG A 12 7.19 1.76 -10.06
CA ARG A 12 7.88 0.48 -9.83
C ARG A 12 9.38 0.68 -9.59
N THR A 13 10.01 1.58 -10.32
CA THR A 13 11.41 1.94 -10.06
C THR A 13 11.55 2.54 -8.66
N CYS A 14 10.65 3.43 -8.25
CA CYS A 14 10.62 3.96 -6.88
C CYS A 14 10.48 2.84 -5.84
N LEU A 15 9.61 1.85 -6.08
CA LEU A 15 9.45 0.70 -5.17
C LEU A 15 10.77 -0.08 -5.02
N VAL A 16 11.43 -0.39 -6.14
CA VAL A 16 12.70 -1.13 -6.15
C VAL A 16 13.77 -0.33 -5.42
N VAL A 17 13.93 0.96 -5.76
CA VAL A 17 14.90 1.84 -5.11
C VAL A 17 14.65 1.92 -3.61
N LEU A 18 13.41 2.14 -3.18
CA LEU A 18 13.06 2.21 -1.77
C LEU A 18 13.36 0.91 -1.02
N THR A 19 12.99 -0.23 -1.61
CA THR A 19 13.25 -1.55 -1.02
C THR A 19 14.76 -1.82 -0.87
N VAL A 20 15.54 -1.49 -1.90
CA VAL A 20 17.00 -1.64 -1.88
C VAL A 20 17.62 -0.70 -0.84
N THR A 21 17.18 0.56 -0.76
CA THR A 21 17.66 1.52 0.23
C THR A 21 17.40 1.02 1.65
N ILE A 22 16.19 0.53 1.94
CA ILE A 22 15.86 -0.03 3.26
C ILE A 22 16.77 -1.23 3.55
N GLY A 23 16.93 -2.17 2.61
CA GLY A 23 17.83 -3.31 2.78
C GLY A 23 19.28 -2.91 3.05
N VAL A 24 19.81 -1.92 2.33
CA VAL A 24 21.18 -1.40 2.55
C VAL A 24 21.33 -0.75 3.92
N LEU A 25 20.33 -0.02 4.40
CA LEU A 25 20.37 0.61 5.73
C LEU A 25 20.30 -0.44 6.85
N VAL A 26 19.43 -1.43 6.69
CA VAL A 26 19.21 -2.51 7.67
C VAL A 26 20.40 -3.46 7.77
N PHE A 27 20.99 -3.86 6.64
CA PHE A 27 22.08 -4.84 6.61
C PHE A 27 23.48 -4.23 6.49
N GLY A 28 23.58 -2.97 6.08
CA GLY A 28 24.86 -2.29 5.92
C GLY A 28 25.51 -1.88 7.25
N PRO A 29 26.76 -1.40 7.22
CA PRO A 29 27.47 -0.90 8.40
C PRO A 29 26.94 0.47 8.88
N PHE A 30 25.73 0.85 8.47
CA PHE A 30 25.14 2.17 8.64
C PHE A 30 24.16 2.27 9.81
N SER A 31 24.10 1.24 10.67
CA SER A 31 23.28 1.26 11.89
C SER A 31 23.60 2.49 12.73
N GLY A 32 22.58 3.27 13.12
CA GLY A 32 22.72 4.52 13.87
C GLY A 32 22.62 5.79 13.03
N LEU A 33 22.38 5.71 11.72
CA LEU A 33 22.12 6.90 10.90
C LEU A 33 20.81 7.60 11.31
N GLU A 34 19.79 6.82 11.61
CA GLU A 34 18.49 7.29 12.11
C GLU A 34 18.64 8.13 13.39
N GLN A 35 19.51 7.72 14.30
CA GLN A 35 19.80 8.45 15.55
C GLN A 35 20.48 9.79 15.28
N LYS A 36 21.33 9.89 14.24
CA LYS A 36 21.94 11.17 13.81
C LYS A 36 20.93 12.14 13.23
N VAL A 37 19.82 11.62 12.68
CA VAL A 37 18.70 12.42 12.15
C VAL A 37 17.64 12.69 13.23
N GLY A 38 17.82 12.13 14.44
CA GLY A 38 16.95 12.34 15.60
C GLY A 38 15.77 11.36 15.69
N PHE A 39 15.78 10.28 14.90
CA PHE A 39 14.80 9.20 14.99
C PHE A 39 15.30 8.07 15.87
N THR A 40 14.38 7.48 16.62
CA THR A 40 14.60 6.17 17.21
C THR A 40 14.53 5.08 16.13
N ASP A 41 15.15 3.93 16.40
CA ASP A 41 15.16 2.78 15.48
C ASP A 41 13.74 2.37 15.07
N LYS A 42 12.82 2.35 16.04
CA LYS A 42 11.40 2.05 15.85
C LYS A 42 10.69 3.06 14.96
N GLU A 43 10.98 4.36 15.12
CA GLU A 43 10.37 5.39 14.28
C GLU A 43 10.87 5.29 12.84
N ALA A 44 12.16 4.99 12.64
CA ALA A 44 12.73 4.79 11.32
C ALA A 44 12.10 3.56 10.63
N HIS A 45 11.94 2.46 11.35
CA HIS A 45 11.25 1.25 10.88
C HIS A 45 9.79 1.53 10.49
N ALA A 46 9.02 2.16 11.38
CA ALA A 46 7.63 2.51 11.11
C ALA A 46 7.49 3.43 9.87
N LEU A 47 8.36 4.43 9.73
CA LEU A 47 8.34 5.35 8.59
C LEU A 47 8.75 4.66 7.29
N ALA A 48 9.77 3.80 7.33
CA ALA A 48 10.25 3.03 6.20
C ALA A 48 9.14 2.11 5.66
N PHE A 49 8.47 1.36 6.54
CA PHE A 49 7.38 0.48 6.14
C PHE A 49 6.11 1.22 5.75
N TYR A 50 5.83 2.38 6.35
CA TYR A 50 4.77 3.27 5.87
C TYR A 50 5.03 3.69 4.41
N ALA A 51 6.21 4.22 4.11
CA ALA A 51 6.58 4.65 2.77
C ALA A 51 6.56 3.47 1.77
N LEU A 52 7.12 2.33 2.17
CA LEU A 52 7.15 1.11 1.36
C LEU A 52 5.74 0.65 1.01
N THR A 53 4.84 0.62 1.98
CA THR A 53 3.45 0.18 1.78
C THR A 53 2.70 1.13 0.84
N VAL A 54 2.86 2.46 0.99
CA VAL A 54 2.25 3.45 0.08
C VAL A 54 2.74 3.23 -1.35
N VAL A 55 4.05 3.15 -1.56
CA VAL A 55 4.64 2.98 -2.89
C VAL A 55 4.25 1.62 -3.49
N ALA A 56 4.19 0.55 -2.68
CA ALA A 56 3.78 -0.78 -3.11
C ALA A 56 2.32 -0.80 -3.60
N LEU A 57 1.40 -0.18 -2.87
CA LEU A 57 -0.01 -0.06 -3.29
C LEU A 57 -0.16 0.72 -4.60
N LEU A 58 0.65 1.75 -4.82
CA LEU A 58 0.66 2.52 -6.07
C LEU A 58 1.32 1.77 -7.22
N ALA A 59 2.38 1.01 -6.95
CA ALA A 59 3.13 0.22 -7.94
C ALA A 59 2.36 -1.03 -8.43
N LEU A 60 1.50 -1.56 -7.56
CA LEU A 60 0.81 -2.84 -7.72
C LEU A 60 -0.72 -2.68 -7.69
N PRO A 61 -1.33 -1.85 -8.55
CA PRO A 61 -2.76 -1.55 -8.51
C PRO A 61 -3.67 -2.75 -8.81
N LYS A 62 -3.11 -3.84 -9.37
CA LYS A 62 -3.83 -5.08 -9.67
C LYS A 62 -3.90 -6.04 -8.48
N ILE A 63 -3.05 -5.83 -7.47
CA ILE A 63 -2.97 -6.69 -6.29
C ILE A 63 -3.95 -6.15 -5.23
N ARG A 64 -4.57 -7.04 -4.46
CA ARG A 64 -5.49 -6.62 -3.39
C ARG A 64 -4.69 -5.95 -2.29
N LYS A 65 -5.23 -4.87 -1.73
CA LYS A 65 -4.59 -4.10 -0.65
C LYS A 65 -4.14 -4.96 0.55
N TRP A 66 -4.89 -6.01 0.87
CA TRP A 66 -4.56 -6.92 1.98
C TRP A 66 -3.38 -7.83 1.65
N ASP A 67 -3.23 -8.26 0.40
CA ASP A 67 -2.09 -9.07 -0.04
C ASP A 67 -0.81 -8.23 0.01
N VAL A 68 -0.89 -6.94 -0.37
CA VAL A 68 0.23 -5.99 -0.24
C VAL A 68 0.62 -5.79 1.21
N ALA A 69 -0.36 -5.56 2.10
CA ALA A 69 -0.10 -5.40 3.53
C ALA A 69 0.56 -6.66 4.13
N LEU A 70 0.07 -7.85 3.79
CA LEU A 70 0.65 -9.11 4.24
C LEU A 70 2.08 -9.30 3.71
N ALA A 71 2.33 -8.96 2.44
CA ALA A 71 3.67 -9.02 1.87
C ALA A 71 4.64 -8.07 2.59
N CYS A 72 4.21 -6.85 2.92
CA CYS A 72 5.02 -5.92 3.71
C CYS A 72 5.31 -6.47 5.12
N LEU A 73 4.31 -6.99 5.84
CA LEU A 73 4.53 -7.60 7.16
C LEU A 73 5.47 -8.82 7.11
N ALA A 74 5.35 -9.65 6.08
CA ALA A 74 6.23 -10.78 5.87
C ALA A 74 7.67 -10.32 5.56
N LEU A 75 7.84 -9.24 4.81
CA LEU A 75 9.16 -8.64 4.56
C LEU A 75 9.81 -8.10 5.84
N GLY A 76 9.06 -7.43 6.73
CA GLY A 76 9.58 -6.99 8.03
C GLY A 76 10.01 -8.15 8.92
N GLY A 77 9.18 -9.20 9.00
CA GLY A 77 9.53 -10.40 9.76
C GLY A 77 10.75 -11.13 9.18
N LEU A 78 10.87 -11.18 7.84
CA LEU A 78 12.04 -11.73 7.17
C LEU A 78 13.31 -10.93 7.50
N VAL A 79 13.21 -9.59 7.57
CA VAL A 79 14.32 -8.73 7.97
C VAL A 79 14.82 -9.10 9.36
N GLU A 80 13.93 -9.25 10.35
CA GLU A 80 14.34 -9.65 11.70
C GLU A 80 14.99 -11.03 11.74
N VAL A 81 14.43 -12.01 11.04
CA VAL A 81 14.99 -13.36 10.95
C VAL A 81 16.40 -13.31 10.38
N VAL A 82 16.60 -12.56 9.29
CA VAL A 82 17.94 -12.40 8.69
C VAL A 82 18.89 -11.67 9.64
N GLN A 83 18.44 -10.62 10.32
CA GLN A 83 19.26 -9.92 11.32
C GLN A 83 19.70 -10.86 12.46
N ALA A 84 18.80 -11.69 12.97
CA ALA A 84 19.11 -12.71 13.98
C ALA A 84 20.12 -13.75 13.47
N MET A 85 20.01 -14.17 12.21
CA MET A 85 20.96 -15.11 11.58
C MET A 85 22.36 -14.50 11.38
N VAL A 86 22.46 -13.20 11.17
CA VAL A 86 23.74 -12.47 10.99
C VAL A 86 24.36 -12.08 12.35
N GLY A 87 23.73 -12.49 13.47
CA GLY A 87 24.24 -12.25 14.82
C GLY A 87 23.95 -10.84 15.34
N ARG A 88 22.95 -10.14 14.79
CA ARG A 88 22.39 -8.92 15.36
C ARG A 88 21.18 -9.27 16.24
N ASP A 89 20.87 -8.41 17.21
CA ASP A 89 19.68 -8.54 18.04
C ASP A 89 18.42 -8.32 17.21
N GLY A 90 17.91 -9.38 16.57
CA GLY A 90 16.58 -9.36 15.98
C GLY A 90 15.57 -9.10 17.08
N ASN A 91 14.84 -7.99 16.98
CA ASN A 91 14.04 -7.46 18.07
C ASN A 91 12.60 -7.25 17.62
N ILE A 92 11.70 -8.12 18.09
CA ILE A 92 10.25 -8.13 17.81
C ILE A 92 9.59 -6.73 17.87
N ALA A 93 10.12 -5.80 18.66
CA ALA A 93 9.61 -4.44 18.71
C ALA A 93 9.78 -3.66 17.39
N ASP A 94 10.75 -4.02 16.56
CA ASP A 94 11.03 -3.40 15.26
C ASP A 94 10.06 -3.94 14.20
N TRP A 95 9.73 -5.23 14.23
CA TRP A 95 8.64 -5.81 13.44
C TRP A 95 7.28 -5.25 13.85
N LEU A 96 7.06 -4.99 15.14
CA LEU A 96 5.86 -4.27 15.59
C LEU A 96 5.83 -2.83 15.05
N ALA A 97 6.97 -2.16 14.98
CA ALA A 97 7.06 -0.84 14.36
C ALA A 97 6.76 -0.90 12.85
N ASP A 98 7.28 -1.89 12.14
CA ASP A 98 6.94 -2.15 10.73
C ASP A 98 5.42 -2.35 10.56
N ALA A 99 4.82 -3.15 11.45
CA ALA A 99 3.40 -3.41 11.46
C ALA A 99 2.56 -2.15 11.72
N LEU A 100 3.02 -1.26 12.59
CA LEU A 100 2.41 0.06 12.79
C LEU A 100 2.47 0.90 11.52
N GLY A 101 3.61 0.93 10.83
CA GLY A 101 3.76 1.61 9.54
C GLY A 101 2.75 1.12 8.50
N VAL A 102 2.61 -0.19 8.36
CA VAL A 102 1.61 -0.82 7.46
C VAL A 102 0.17 -0.47 7.89
N ALA A 103 -0.13 -0.56 9.19
CA ALA A 103 -1.46 -0.29 9.73
C ALA A 103 -1.89 1.17 9.50
N LEU A 104 -0.96 2.13 9.63
CA LEU A 104 -1.22 3.55 9.37
C LEU A 104 -1.62 3.82 7.92
N VAL A 105 -1.12 3.05 6.95
CA VAL A 105 -1.55 3.14 5.55
C VAL A 105 -2.91 2.46 5.35
N MET A 106 -3.12 1.30 5.97
CA MET A 106 -4.32 0.49 5.76
C MET A 106 -5.56 1.05 6.46
N ALA A 107 -5.43 1.65 7.64
CA ALA A 107 -6.52 2.22 8.41
C ALA A 107 -7.41 3.20 7.63
N PRO A 108 -6.88 4.27 6.97
CA PRO A 108 -7.71 5.18 6.19
C PRO A 108 -8.35 4.49 4.97
N LEU A 109 -7.67 3.53 4.34
CA LEU A 109 -8.21 2.78 3.21
C LEU A 109 -9.38 1.88 3.61
N VAL A 110 -9.27 1.23 4.77
CA VAL A 110 -10.36 0.43 5.36
C VAL A 110 -11.52 1.36 5.75
N MET A 111 -11.25 2.47 6.44
CA MET A 111 -12.28 3.44 6.83
C MET A 111 -13.04 3.97 5.61
N LEU A 112 -12.35 4.34 4.54
CA LEU A 112 -12.98 4.80 3.29
C LEU A 112 -13.79 3.68 2.59
N SER A 113 -13.35 2.42 2.73
CA SER A 113 -14.09 1.27 2.18
C SER A 113 -15.38 1.04 2.98
N LEU A 114 -15.30 1.09 4.31
CA LEU A 114 -16.45 0.96 5.22
C LEU A 114 -17.46 2.09 5.00
N ARG A 115 -17.00 3.35 4.91
CA ARG A 115 -17.86 4.50 4.59
C ARG A 115 -18.59 4.31 3.27
N ARG A 116 -17.92 3.82 2.23
CA ARG A 116 -18.55 3.54 0.92
C ARG A 116 -19.59 2.42 0.98
N SER A 117 -19.38 1.41 1.82
CA SER A 117 -20.37 0.35 2.07
C SER A 117 -21.59 0.88 2.82
N MET A 118 -21.37 1.70 3.85
CA MET A 118 -22.46 2.31 4.65
C MET A 118 -23.26 3.37 3.88
N GLN A 119 -22.62 4.10 2.97
CA GLN A 119 -23.29 5.07 2.10
C GLN A 119 -24.22 4.42 1.09
N GLY A 120 -24.29 3.07 1.04
CA GLY A 120 -25.22 2.33 0.22
C GLY A 120 -25.19 2.84 -1.21
N GLN A 121 -24.10 2.57 -1.94
CA GLN A 121 -24.06 2.80 -3.38
C GLN A 121 -25.24 2.05 -4.02
N ARG A 122 -26.40 2.71 -4.09
CA ARG A 122 -27.51 2.35 -4.98
C ARG A 122 -26.89 2.40 -6.36
N PRO A 123 -26.73 1.26 -7.06
CA PRO A 123 -26.29 1.30 -8.43
C PRO A 123 -27.28 2.19 -9.15
N SER A 124 -26.82 3.30 -9.71
CA SER A 124 -27.62 4.11 -10.60
C SER A 124 -27.87 3.26 -11.85
N ARG A 125 -28.93 2.44 -11.81
CA ARG A 125 -29.62 1.94 -13.00
C ARG A 125 -30.19 3.17 -13.71
N ARG A 126 -29.34 3.89 -14.45
CA ARG A 126 -29.77 4.95 -15.38
C ARG A 126 -29.05 4.76 -16.70
N ARG A 127 -29.43 3.73 -17.46
CA ARG A 127 -29.31 3.80 -18.92
C ARG A 127 -30.19 2.85 -19.73
N THR A 128 -30.75 1.80 -19.14
CA THR A 128 -31.61 0.85 -19.89
C THR A 128 -33.08 1.24 -19.88
N ASP A 129 -33.56 1.87 -18.81
CA ASP A 129 -35.00 2.11 -18.64
C ASP A 129 -35.52 3.31 -19.46
N ARG A 130 -34.61 4.20 -19.90
CA ARG A 130 -34.97 5.32 -20.78
C ARG A 130 -35.15 4.90 -22.23
N VAL A 131 -34.58 3.77 -22.65
CA VAL A 131 -34.71 3.27 -24.03
C VAL A 131 -36.09 2.65 -24.24
N GLY A 132 -36.64 1.94 -23.25
CA GLY A 132 -38.00 1.39 -23.31
C GLY A 132 -39.11 2.44 -23.28
N SER A 133 -38.95 3.50 -22.48
CA SER A 133 -39.97 4.56 -22.34
C SER A 133 -40.16 5.42 -23.61
N HIS A 134 -39.14 5.54 -24.45
CA HIS A 134 -39.25 6.23 -25.74
C HIS A 134 -39.82 5.35 -26.85
N ALA A 135 -39.65 4.02 -26.78
CA ALA A 135 -40.24 3.08 -27.73
C ALA A 135 -41.77 2.97 -27.54
N ASP A 136 -42.24 2.91 -26.30
CA ASP A 136 -43.69 2.84 -25.99
C ASP A 136 -44.45 4.11 -26.39
N LYS A 137 -43.83 5.28 -26.22
CA LYS A 137 -44.43 6.56 -26.66
C LYS A 137 -44.48 6.73 -28.18
N ALA A 138 -43.64 6.01 -28.92
CA ALA A 138 -43.69 5.99 -30.38
C ALA A 138 -44.73 4.99 -30.92
N ALA A 139 -44.99 3.90 -30.18
CA ALA A 139 -45.95 2.87 -30.56
C ALA A 139 -47.42 3.21 -30.22
N GLY A 140 -47.68 4.01 -29.19
CA GLY A 140 -49.04 4.38 -28.76
C GLY A 140 -49.69 5.55 -29.51
N LYS A 141 -49.25 5.87 -30.73
CA LYS A 141 -49.72 7.03 -31.52
C LYS A 141 -50.53 6.68 -32.77
N VAL A 142 -51.09 5.47 -32.85
CA VAL A 142 -51.95 5.02 -33.97
C VAL A 142 -53.37 4.82 -33.50
#